data_AF-A0A4Y2PYV8-F1
#
_entry.id   AF-A0A4Y2PYV8-F1
#
_cell.length_a   1.000
_cell.length_b   1.000
_cell.length_c   1.000
_cell.angle_alpha   90.00
_cell.angle_beta   90.00
_cell.angle_gamma   90.00
#
_symmetry.space_group_name_H-M   'P 1'
#
loop_
_entity.id
_entity.type
_entity.pdbx_description
1 polymer ?
#
loop_
_entity_poly.entity_id
_entity_poly.type
_entity_poly.pdbx_seq_one_letter_code
_entity_poly.pdbx_strand_id
1 'polypeptide(L)'
;MEVDNAWLWNILRTNEAYFHRQGSFNTQNCRILLREDPFQMLPLPLHSPKITVWCGFTVALIVNPFFCEAICPSGPVTCTVNGACHESLLRNQLIPALQQRG
;
A
#
# COMPACT_ATOMS: atom_id res chain seq x y z
N MET A 1 13.72 -30.51 23.34
CA MET A 1 14.44 -29.23 23.42
C MET A 1 13.41 -28.15 23.19
N GLU A 2 13.10 -27.36 24.20
CA GLU A 2 12.10 -26.29 24.12
C GLU A 2 12.76 -25.11 23.39
N VAL A 3 12.21 -24.71 22.24
CA VAL A 3 12.72 -23.56 21.50
C VAL A 3 12.17 -22.31 22.20
N ASP A 4 13.07 -21.52 22.78
CA ASP A 4 12.71 -20.21 23.31
C ASP A 4 12.09 -19.36 22.19
N ASN A 5 10.83 -18.95 22.37
CA ASN A 5 10.08 -18.16 21.41
C ASN A 5 10.41 -16.66 21.48
N ALA A 6 11.36 -16.23 22.31
CA ALA A 6 11.77 -14.83 22.44
C ALA A 6 12.19 -14.20 21.10
N TRP A 7 12.69 -14.98 20.15
CA TRP A 7 13.05 -14.50 18.80
C TRP A 7 11.88 -13.86 18.04
N LEU A 8 10.63 -14.26 18.32
CA LEU A 8 9.43 -13.68 17.70
C LEU A 8 9.29 -12.17 17.96
N TRP A 9 9.82 -11.68 19.08
CA TRP A 9 9.80 -10.26 19.43
C TRP A 9 10.75 -9.41 18.57
N ASN A 10 11.73 -10.04 17.93
CA ASN A 10 12.71 -9.39 17.06
C ASN A 10 12.34 -9.45 15.58
N ILE A 11 11.15 -9.98 15.23
CA ILE A 11 10.67 -10.03 13.85
C ILE A 11 9.91 -8.75 13.52
N LEU A 12 10.37 -8.07 12.47
CA LEU A 12 9.60 -7.05 11.78
C LEU A 12 8.88 -7.68 10.59
N ARG A 13 7.54 -7.63 10.60
CA ARG A 13 6.71 -8.00 9.46
C ARG A 13 6.37 -6.76 8.65
N THR A 14 6.48 -6.84 7.34
CA THR A 14 6.24 -5.70 6.45
C THR A 14 5.40 -6.13 5.26
N ASN A 15 4.60 -5.21 4.72
CA ASN A 15 3.87 -5.45 3.48
C ASN A 15 3.51 -4.14 2.76
N GLU A 16 3.14 -4.29 1.50
CA GLU A 16 2.59 -3.22 0.67
C GLU A 16 1.10 -3.42 0.45
N ALA A 17 0.36 -2.30 0.38
CA ALA A 17 -1.05 -2.30 0.07
C ALA A 17 -1.41 -1.12 -0.84
N TYR A 18 -2.35 -1.36 -1.76
CA TYR A 18 -2.93 -0.32 -2.60
C TYR A 18 -4.27 0.14 -2.02
N PHE A 19 -4.41 1.45 -1.86
CA PHE A 19 -5.65 2.08 -1.43
C PHE A 19 -6.22 2.95 -2.54
N HIS A 20 -7.40 2.60 -3.05
CA HIS A 20 -8.09 3.39 -4.06
C HIS A 20 -8.73 4.63 -3.42
N ARG A 21 -8.37 5.84 -3.88
CA ARG A 21 -8.86 7.09 -3.30
C ARG A 21 -10.36 7.31 -3.47
N GLN A 22 -10.94 6.72 -4.50
CA GLN A 22 -12.31 6.98 -4.91
C GLN A 22 -13.30 5.89 -4.50
N GLY A 23 -12.84 4.84 -3.77
CA GLY A 23 -13.69 3.72 -3.35
C GLY A 23 -14.33 2.93 -4.51
N SER A 24 -13.97 3.26 -5.76
CA SER A 24 -14.49 2.62 -6.96
C SER A 24 -13.85 1.24 -7.06
N PHE A 25 -14.65 0.21 -6.82
CA PHE A 25 -14.24 -1.16 -7.06
C PHE A 25 -14.33 -1.46 -8.56
N ASN A 26 -13.39 -2.25 -9.06
CA ASN A 26 -13.46 -2.76 -10.41
C ASN A 26 -14.68 -3.71 -10.51
N THR A 27 -15.76 -3.21 -11.07
CA THR A 27 -16.99 -3.96 -11.32
C THR A 27 -16.92 -4.76 -12.63
N GLN A 28 -15.74 -5.26 -13.00
CA GLN A 28 -15.53 -6.11 -14.18
C GLN A 28 -16.44 -7.36 -14.21
N ASN A 29 -17.06 -7.72 -13.09
CA ASN A 29 -18.05 -8.79 -12.99
C ASN A 29 -19.44 -8.34 -12.47
N CYS A 30 -19.79 -7.05 -12.55
CA CYS A 30 -21.14 -6.62 -12.21
C CYS A 30 -22.11 -6.96 -13.34
N ARG A 31 -23.08 -7.84 -13.05
CA ARG A 31 -24.28 -8.02 -13.87
C ARG A 31 -25.37 -7.10 -13.32
N ILE A 32 -25.69 -6.05 -14.05
CA ILE A 32 -26.81 -5.16 -13.73
C ILE A 32 -28.07 -5.79 -14.35
N LEU A 33 -29.01 -6.23 -13.53
CA LEU A 33 -30.31 -6.70 -13.99
C LEU A 33 -31.26 -5.51 -14.12
N LEU A 34 -31.62 -5.18 -15.35
CA LEU A 34 -32.63 -4.17 -15.69
C LEU A 34 -33.73 -4.85 -16.52
N ARG A 35 -34.94 -4.28 -16.47
CA ARG A 35 -36.10 -4.77 -17.23
C ARG A 35 -36.01 -4.46 -18.73
N GLU A 36 -35.24 -3.44 -19.08
CA GLU A 36 -35.02 -2.94 -20.45
C GLU A 36 -33.51 -2.79 -20.67
N ASP A 37 -33.04 -3.01 -21.91
CA ASP A 37 -31.62 -2.96 -22.27
C ASP A 37 -31.07 -1.54 -22.07
N PRO A 38 -30.13 -1.32 -21.13
CA PRO A 38 -29.50 -0.03 -20.98
C PRO A 38 -28.46 0.10 -22.11
N PHE A 39 -28.87 0.69 -23.23
CA PHE A 39 -27.97 1.13 -24.31
C PHE A 39 -26.95 2.22 -23.88
N GLN A 40 -26.63 2.32 -22.58
CA GLN A 40 -25.59 3.19 -22.05
C GLN A 40 -24.53 2.33 -21.35
N MET A 41 -23.58 1.82 -22.13
CA MET A 41 -22.26 1.48 -21.59
C MET A 41 -21.64 2.79 -21.09
N LEU A 42 -21.67 3.02 -19.77
CA LEU A 42 -20.91 4.10 -19.17
C LEU A 42 -19.46 3.62 -19.03
N PRO A 43 -18.49 4.17 -19.79
CA PRO A 43 -17.09 3.81 -19.62
C PRO A 43 -16.62 4.31 -18.25
N LEU A 44 -16.40 3.39 -17.32
CA LEU A 44 -15.76 3.68 -16.04
C LEU A 44 -14.25 3.48 -16.21
N PRO A 45 -13.40 4.36 -15.65
CA PRO A 45 -11.96 4.17 -15.67
C PRO A 45 -11.61 2.85 -14.96
N LEU A 46 -10.89 1.98 -15.68
CA LEU A 46 -10.44 0.69 -15.17
C LEU A 46 -9.55 0.81 -13.92
N HIS A 47 -8.81 1.92 -13.84
CA HIS A 47 -7.93 2.22 -12.73
C HIS A 47 -8.30 3.57 -12.15
N SER A 48 -8.83 3.55 -10.93
CA SER A 48 -8.93 4.76 -10.12
C SER A 48 -7.58 5.14 -9.52
N PRO A 49 -7.36 6.43 -9.22
CA PRO A 49 -6.18 6.87 -8.51
C PRO A 49 -5.99 6.06 -7.23
N LYS A 50 -4.81 5.44 -7.11
CA LYS A 50 -4.44 4.58 -5.98
C LYS A 50 -3.22 5.14 -5.28
N ILE A 51 -3.19 4.95 -3.98
CA ILE A 51 -2.05 5.25 -3.12
C ILE A 51 -1.38 3.92 -2.79
N THR A 52 -0.06 3.84 -2.95
CA THR A 52 0.71 2.70 -2.48
C THR A 52 1.26 3.02 -1.09
N VAL A 53 0.90 2.18 -0.13
CA VAL A 53 1.34 2.30 1.25
C VAL A 53 2.19 1.10 1.59
N TRP A 54 3.35 1.36 2.18
CA TRP A 54 4.17 0.35 2.82
C TRP A 54 4.02 0.50 4.33
N CYS A 55 3.86 -0.60 5.05
CA CYS A 55 3.77 -0.57 6.51
C CYS A 55 4.51 -1.76 7.12
N GLY A 56 5.01 -1.58 8.34
CA GLY A 56 5.68 -2.63 9.10
C GLY A 56 5.16 -2.69 10.53
N PHE A 57 5.20 -3.86 11.15
CA PHE A 57 4.88 -4.02 12.56
C PHE A 57 5.71 -5.15 13.20
N THR A 58 6.01 -4.98 14.48
CA THR A 58 6.53 -6.04 15.36
C THR A 58 5.43 -6.44 16.34
N VAL A 59 5.73 -7.35 17.26
CA VAL A 59 4.80 -7.71 18.34
C VAL A 59 4.49 -6.51 19.26
N ALA A 60 5.42 -5.56 19.39
CA ALA A 60 5.32 -4.45 20.34
C ALA A 60 4.92 -3.11 19.71
N LEU A 61 5.10 -2.93 18.39
CA LEU A 61 4.89 -1.63 17.76
C LEU A 61 4.46 -1.73 16.30
N ILE A 62 3.68 -0.73 15.87
CA ILE A 62 3.45 -0.43 14.46
C ILE A 62 4.48 0.60 14.03
N VAL A 63 5.22 0.29 12.97
CA VAL A 63 6.08 1.24 12.26
C VAL A 63 5.17 2.02 11.33
N ASN A 64 5.26 3.35 11.41
CA ASN A 64 4.42 4.28 10.69
C ASN A 64 4.26 3.90 9.20
N PRO A 65 3.07 4.06 8.60
CA PRO A 65 2.91 3.87 7.16
C PRO A 65 3.75 4.87 6.38
N PHE A 66 4.36 4.39 5.30
CA PHE A 66 5.17 5.17 4.38
C PHE A 66 4.54 5.17 3.00
N PHE A 67 4.64 6.29 2.31
CA PHE A 67 4.06 6.50 0.99
C PHE A 67 5.17 6.54 -0.07
N CYS A 68 4.96 5.83 -1.17
CA CYS A 68 5.87 5.87 -2.31
C CYS A 68 5.40 6.94 -3.30
N GLU A 69 6.17 8.02 -3.40
CA GLU A 69 5.86 9.17 -4.25
C GLU A 69 7.03 9.49 -5.18
N ALA A 70 6.71 9.78 -6.44
CA ALA A 70 7.64 10.35 -7.41
C ALA A 70 7.51 11.88 -7.39
N ILE A 71 8.64 12.58 -7.40
CA ILE A 71 8.66 14.05 -7.51
C ILE A 71 8.47 14.40 -8.99
N CYS A 72 7.37 15.08 -9.31
CA CYS A 72 7.13 15.65 -10.63
C CYS A 72 7.11 17.18 -10.55
N PRO A 73 7.28 17.90 -11.66
CA PRO A 73 7.17 19.38 -11.68
C PRO A 73 5.83 19.92 -11.16
N SER A 74 4.78 19.10 -11.23
CA SER A 74 3.43 19.41 -10.72
C SER A 74 3.22 19.04 -9.24
N GLY A 75 4.25 18.54 -8.55
CA GLY A 75 4.19 18.06 -7.17
C GLY A 75 4.40 16.55 -7.03
N PRO A 76 4.27 16.01 -5.80
CA PRO A 76 4.41 14.58 -5.53
C PRO A 76 3.27 13.79 -6.15
N VAL A 77 3.60 12.71 -6.85
CA VAL A 77 2.64 11.81 -7.47
C VAL A 77 2.87 10.41 -6.92
N THR A 78 1.82 9.77 -6.41
CA THR A 78 1.94 8.39 -5.93
C THR A 78 2.41 7.46 -7.05
N CYS A 79 3.44 6.67 -6.79
CA CYS A 79 3.99 5.72 -7.74
C CYS A 79 3.87 4.28 -7.24
N THR A 80 3.97 3.34 -8.17
CA THR A 80 4.15 1.92 -7.85
C THR A 80 5.50 1.75 -7.16
N VAL A 81 5.55 0.96 -6.08
CA VAL A 81 6.83 0.66 -5.43
C VAL A 81 7.70 -0.11 -6.43
N ASN A 82 8.85 0.48 -6.75
CA ASN A 82 9.90 -0.15 -7.52
C ASN A 82 11.13 -0.38 -6.61
N GLY A 83 12.16 -1.05 -7.11
CA GLY A 83 13.36 -1.36 -6.32
C GLY A 83 14.03 -0.11 -5.71
N ALA A 84 14.09 1.00 -6.45
CA ALA A 84 14.66 2.25 -5.97
C ALA A 84 13.81 2.90 -4.85
N CYS A 85 12.48 2.88 -4.98
CA CYS A 85 11.58 3.36 -3.93
C CYS A 85 11.70 2.49 -2.67
N HIS A 86 11.75 1.17 -2.85
CA HIS A 86 11.91 0.23 -1.74
C HIS A 86 13.24 0.46 -1.02
N GLU A 87 14.36 0.57 -1.74
CA GLU A 87 15.67 0.88 -1.16
C GLU A 87 15.67 2.22 -0.40
N SER A 88 15.14 3.28 -1.03
CA SER A 88 15.04 4.61 -0.41
C SER A 88 14.19 4.58 0.86
N LEU A 89 13.06 3.87 0.83
CA LEU A 89 12.17 3.70 1.98
C LEU A 89 12.88 2.98 3.12
N LEU A 90 13.60 1.88 2.84
CA LEU A 90 14.36 1.16 3.86
C LEU A 90 15.42 2.05 4.51
N ARG A 91 16.23 2.74 3.69
CA ARG A 91 17.38 3.53 4.16
C ARG A 91 16.98 4.81 4.87
N ASN A 92 16.03 5.55 4.32
CA ASN A 92 15.73 6.91 4.75
C ASN A 92 14.57 6.99 5.74
N GLN A 93 13.72 5.96 5.81
CA GLN A 93 12.51 6.00 6.64
C GLN A 93 12.49 4.85 7.66
N LEU A 94 12.59 3.59 7.21
CA LEU A 94 12.43 2.44 8.09
C LEU A 94 13.56 2.31 9.12
N ILE A 95 14.82 2.24 8.67
CA ILE A 95 15.97 2.05 9.56
C ILE A 95 16.04 3.18 10.61
N PRO A 96 15.93 4.47 10.24
CA PRO A 96 15.90 5.55 11.22
C PRO A 96 14.73 5.43 12.21
N ALA A 97 13.53 5.06 11.74
CA ALA A 97 12.36 4.90 12.61
C ALA A 97 12.52 3.76 13.63
N LEU A 98 13.22 2.69 13.26
CA LEU A 98 13.55 1.60 14.18
C LEU A 98 14.63 2.01 15.19
N GLN A 99 15.66 2.72 14.74
CA GLN A 99 16.74 3.21 15.62
C GLN A 99 16.28 4.21 16.67
N GLN A 100 15.24 5.00 16.39
CA GLN A 100 14.65 5.92 17.38
C GLN A 100 13.82 5.21 18.46
N ARG A 101 13.46 3.93 18.25
CA ARG A 101 12.54 3.18 19.12
C ARG A 101 13.19 1.98 19.81
N GLY A 102 14.40 1.59 19.41
CA GLY A 102 15.25 0.63 20.12
C GLY A 102 16.14 1.33 21.12
#